data_AF-A0A1R4ITA1-F1
#
_entry.id   AF-A0A1R4ITA1-F1
#
_cell.length_a   1.000
_cell.length_b   1.000
_cell.length_c   1.000
_cell.angle_alpha   90.00
_cell.angle_beta   90.00
_cell.angle_gamma   90.00
#
_symmetry.space_group_name_H-M   'P 1'
#
loop_
_entity.id
_entity.type
_entity.pdbx_description
1 polymer ?
#
loop_
_entity_poly.entity_id
_entity_poly.type
_entity_poly.pdbx_seq_one_letter_code
_entity_poly.pdbx_strand_id
1 'polypeptide(L)' 'MKWNEEDKLKTDMMNQPDRWQAVSVEQVRAKCRQLGMLADDVDTIADYLQRRKEGRRFNVGASYRSCEFA' A
#
# COMPACT_ATOMS: atom_id res chain seq x y z
N MET A 1 0.73 -12.48 0.85
CA MET A 1 0.75 -11.49 1.95
C MET A 1 -0.23 -11.95 3.03
N LYS A 2 0.11 -11.81 4.33
CA LYS A 2 -0.92 -12.01 5.37
C LYS A 2 -1.82 -10.77 5.38
N TRP A 3 -3.13 -10.97 5.55
CA TRP A 3 -4.15 -9.90 5.60
C TRP A 3 -3.76 -8.69 6.47
N ASN A 4 -3.05 -8.94 7.57
CA ASN A 4 -2.57 -7.89 8.49
C ASN A 4 -1.58 -6.91 7.84
N GLU A 5 -0.77 -7.35 6.89
CA GLU A 5 0.21 -6.50 6.21
C GLU A 5 -0.49 -5.58 5.19
N GLU A 6 -1.54 -6.09 4.54
CA GLU A 6 -2.35 -5.31 3.59
C GLU A 6 -3.11 -4.17 4.28
N ASP A 7 -3.75 -4.43 5.41
CA ASP A 7 -4.46 -3.40 6.17
C ASP A 7 -3.51 -2.32 6.69
N LYS A 8 -2.33 -2.71 7.20
CA LYS A 8 -1.33 -1.73 7.62
C LYS A 8 -0.84 -0.87 6.45
N LEU A 9 -0.60 -1.47 5.28
CA LEU A 9 -0.20 -0.74 4.08
C LEU A 9 -1.27 0.26 3.64
N LYS A 10 -2.55 -0.15 3.64
CA LYS A 10 -3.68 0.75 3.36
C LYS A 10 -3.72 1.90 4.35
N THR A 11 -3.52 1.64 5.63
CA THR A 11 -3.49 2.69 6.66
C THR A 11 -2.34 3.68 6.43
N ASP A 12 -1.13 3.20 6.12
CA ASP A 12 0.01 4.07 5.80
C ASP A 12 -0.26 4.94 4.56
N MET A 13 -0.84 4.33 3.51
CA MET A 13 -1.28 5.04 2.30
C MET A 13 -2.37 6.09 2.56
N MET A 14 -3.18 5.89 3.61
CA MET A 14 -4.20 6.86 4.03
C MET A 14 -3.63 7.95 4.94
N ASN A 15 -2.68 7.61 5.83
CA ASN A 15 -2.09 8.53 6.79
C ASN A 15 -1.01 9.43 6.19
N GLN A 16 -0.25 8.95 5.20
CA GLN A 16 0.85 9.70 4.56
C GLN A 16 0.62 9.95 3.06
N PRO A 17 -0.47 10.63 2.66
CA PRO A 17 -0.84 10.79 1.25
C PRO A 17 0.24 11.50 0.42
N ASP A 18 0.96 12.46 0.98
CA ASP A 18 2.03 13.20 0.30
C ASP A 18 3.19 12.28 -0.11
N ARG A 19 3.58 11.34 0.76
CA ARG A 19 4.63 10.36 0.48
C ARG A 19 4.26 9.45 -0.68
N TRP A 20 3.01 8.98 -0.70
CA TRP A 20 2.53 8.05 -1.72
C TRP A 20 2.20 8.73 -3.05
N GLN A 21 1.85 10.02 -3.06
CA GLN A 21 1.72 10.79 -4.31
C GLN A 21 3.05 10.94 -5.05
N ALA A 22 4.15 11.16 -4.32
CA ALA A 22 5.47 11.27 -4.91
C ALA A 22 6.03 9.94 -5.42
N VAL A 23 5.47 8.80 -4.97
CA VAL A 23 5.94 7.47 -5.33
C VAL A 23 5.19 6.94 -6.56
N SER A 24 5.94 6.33 -7.48
CA SER A 24 5.39 5.66 -8.67
C SER A 24 5.11 4.18 -8.43
N VAL A 25 4.13 3.62 -9.15
CA VAL A 25 3.82 2.19 -9.10
C VAL A 25 5.04 1.34 -9.47
N GLU A 26 5.84 1.81 -10.43
CA GLU A 26 7.07 1.13 -10.83
C GLU A 26 8.13 1.10 -9.74
N GLN A 27 8.32 2.20 -8.99
CA GLN A 27 9.23 2.22 -7.84
C GLN A 27 8.80 1.24 -6.75
N VAL A 28 7.49 1.15 -6.47
CA VAL A 28 6.97 0.18 -5.50
C VAL A 28 7.17 -1.23 -6.00
N ARG A 29 6.86 -1.52 -7.27
CA ARG A 29 7.09 -2.84 -7.87
C ARG A 29 8.58 -3.24 -7.81
N ALA A 30 9.49 -2.33 -8.15
CA ALA A 30 10.92 -2.57 -8.09
C ALA A 30 11.38 -2.87 -6.65
N LYS A 31 10.89 -2.10 -5.67
CA LYS A 31 11.26 -2.28 -4.26
C LYS A 31 10.67 -3.56 -3.66
N CYS A 32 9.41 -3.88 -3.95
CA CYS A 32 8.78 -5.14 -3.52
C CYS A 32 9.49 -6.37 -4.13
N ARG A 33 9.89 -6.29 -5.41
CA ARG A 33 10.70 -7.35 -6.05
C ARG A 33 12.09 -7.48 -5.42
N GLN A 34 12.75 -6.37 -5.09
CA GLN A 34 14.03 -6.39 -4.37
C GLN A 34 13.92 -7.03 -2.98
N LEU A 35 12.79 -6.85 -2.30
CA LEU A 35 12.51 -7.48 -1.02
C LEU A 35 12.12 -8.96 -1.13
N GLY A 36 12.07 -9.52 -2.35
CA GLY A 36 11.72 -10.92 -2.58
C GLY A 36 10.23 -11.22 -2.38
N MET A 37 9.35 -10.21 -2.48
CA MET A 37 7.91 -10.42 -2.42
C MET A 37 7.42 -11.19 -3.65
N LEU A 38 6.36 -11.97 -3.44
CA LEU A 38 5.64 -12.69 -4.51
C LEU A 38 5.05 -11.70 -5.51
N ALA A 39 5.02 -12.09 -6.78
CA ALA A 39 4.47 -11.25 -7.85
C ALA A 39 3.00 -10.86 -7.60
N ASP A 40 2.18 -11.78 -7.08
CA ASP A 40 0.78 -11.51 -6.67
C ASP A 40 0.67 -10.42 -5.60
N ASP A 41 1.55 -10.46 -4.61
CA ASP A 41 1.60 -9.45 -3.55
C ASP A 41 2.02 -8.10 -4.13
N VAL A 42 3.01 -8.10 -5.04
CA VAL A 42 3.49 -6.91 -5.72
C VAL A 42 2.39 -6.28 -6.59
N ASP A 43 1.61 -7.07 -7.32
CA ASP A 43 0.49 -6.58 -8.13
C ASP A 43 -0.66 -6.04 -7.26
N THR A 44 -0.93 -6.68 -6.13
CA THR A 44 -1.90 -6.19 -5.14
C THR A 44 -1.52 -4.81 -4.60
N ILE A 45 -0.24 -4.63 -4.23
CA ILE A 45 0.29 -3.34 -3.76
C ILE A 45 0.24 -2.28 -4.86
N ALA A 46 0.57 -2.66 -6.10
CA ALA A 46 0.51 -1.78 -7.26
C ALA A 46 -0.92 -1.29 -7.54
N ASP A 47 -1.91 -2.19 -7.47
CA ASP A 47 -3.33 -1.88 -7.63
C ASP A 47 -3.81 -0.92 -6.52
N TYR A 48 -3.38 -1.11 -5.27
CA TYR A 48 -3.65 -0.14 -4.21
C TYR A 48 -3.08 1.25 -4.56
N LEU A 49 -1.79 1.36 -4.91
CA LEU A 49 -1.23 2.67 -5.25
C LEU A 49 -1.96 3.33 -6.44
N GLN A 50 -2.37 2.54 -7.43
CA GLN A 50 -3.13 3.03 -8.57
C GLN A 50 -4.50 3.58 -8.15
N ARG A 51 -5.28 2.83 -7.37
CA ARG A 51 -6.55 3.29 -6.80
C ARG A 51 -6.38 4.57 -5.98
N ARG A 52 -5.26 4.71 -5.27
CA ARG A 52 -4.96 5.92 -4.50
C ARG A 52 -4.72 7.14 -5.39
N LYS A 53 -4.00 6.97 -6.51
CA LYS A 53 -3.79 8.02 -7.52
C LYS A 53 -5.10 8.41 -8.21
N GLU A 54 -6.03 7.47 -8.37
CA GLU A 54 -7.39 7.74 -8.84
C GLU A 54 -8.28 8.42 -7.79
N GLY A 55 -7.76 8.73 -6.60
CA GLY A 55 -8.51 9.39 -5.53
C GLY A 55 -9.49 8.48 -4.79
N ARG A 56 -9.44 7.16 -5.01
CA ARG A 56 -10.30 6.20 -4.29
C ARG A 56 -9.82 6.02 -2.86
N ARG A 57 -10.78 5.94 -1.94
CA ARG A 57 -10.54 5.60 -0.53
C ARG A 57 -10.57 4.08 -0.35
N PHE A 58 -9.71 3.56 0.52
CA PHE A 58 -9.77 2.16 0.93
C PHE A 58 -10.78 1.96 2.06
N ASN A 59 -11.53 0.87 2.00
CA ASN A 59 -12.24 0.34 3.15
C ASN A 59 -11.25 -0.53 3.95
N VAL A 60 -10.59 0.09 4.91
CA VAL A 60 -9.76 -0.58 5.92
C VAL A 60 -10.67 -1.06 7.05
N GLY A 61 -10.40 -2.24 7.61
CA GLY A 61 -11.14 -2.72 8.78
C GLY A 61 -10.98 -1.75 9.93
N ALA A 62 -12.04 -1.50 10.70
CA ALA A 62 -12.05 -0.49 11.77
C ALA A 62 -10.90 -0.65 12.79
N SER A 63 -10.38 -1.87 12.95
CA SER A 63 -9.30 -2.22 13.87
C SER A 63 -7.90 -1.74 13.45
N TYR A 64 -7.69 -1.36 12.18
CA TYR A 64 -6.37 -0.94 11.67
C TYR A 64 -6.26 0.57 11.40
N ARG A 65 -7.31 1.35 11.70
CA ARG A 65 -7.39 2.80 11.44
C ARG A 65 -6.33 3.63 12.16
N SER A 66 -5.73 3.09 13.23
CA SER A 66 -4.72 3.76 14.06
C SER A 66 -3.32 3.12 13.95
N CYS A 67 -3.09 2.21 13.00
CA CYS A 67 -1.75 1.65 12.79
C CYS A 67 -0.88 2.59 11.95
N GLU A 68 0.03 3.31 12.60
CA GLU A 68 1.17 3.94 11.93
C GLU A 68 2.33 2.94 11.87
N PHE A 69 3.00 2.82 10.72
CA PHE A 69 4.30 2.15 10.67
C PHE A 69 5.34 3.11 11.28
N ALA A 70 5.91 2.71 12.42
CA ALA A 70 7.04 3.40 13.05
C ALA A 70 8.35 3.19 12.26
#